data_AF-A0A7J4IVR2-F1
#
_entry.id   AF-A0A7J4IVR2-F1
#
_cell.length_a   1.000
_cell.length_b   1.000
_cell.length_c   1.000
_cell.angle_alpha   90.00
_cell.angle_beta   90.00
_cell.angle_gamma   90.00
#
_symmetry.space_group_name_H-M   'P 1'
#
loop_
_entity.id
_entity.type
_entity.pdbx_description
1 polymer ?
#
loop_
_entity_poly.entity_id
_entity_poly.type
_entity_poly.pdbx_seq_one_letter_code
_entity_poly.pdbx_strand_id
1 'polypeptide(L)'
;MDEWQLKMAQLVRHGHKDRVRFLESGLIRSVLPTQLARIRQNDKTVLKELVLPPWLDWDTLYEWSFRVKPTESGTECILCNKNARRGTTFENKFICDECLFKIRGMQ
;
A
#
# COMPACT_ATOMS: atom_id res chain seq x y z
N MET A 1 3.12 25.49 1.23
CA MET A 1 3.53 24.32 0.42
C MET A 1 4.23 23.39 1.39
N ASP A 2 3.74 22.16 1.53
CA ASP A 2 4.37 21.21 2.45
C ASP A 2 5.70 20.68 1.87
N GLU A 3 6.57 20.11 2.72
CA GLU A 3 7.89 19.62 2.30
C GLU A 3 7.81 18.56 1.20
N TRP A 4 6.74 17.76 1.19
CA TRP A 4 6.49 16.76 0.16
C TRP A 4 6.13 17.35 -1.19
N GLN A 5 5.25 18.36 -1.23
CA GLN A 5 4.92 19.10 -2.44
C GLN A 5 6.16 19.76 -3.03
N LEU A 6 7.05 20.29 -2.18
CA LEU A 6 8.35 20.81 -2.61
C LEU A 6 9.22 19.71 -3.21
N LYS A 7 9.31 18.54 -2.56
CA LYS A 7 10.05 17.37 -3.05
C LYS A 7 9.50 16.85 -4.39
N MET A 8 8.18 16.75 -4.54
CA MET A 8 7.54 16.34 -5.80
C MET A 8 7.79 17.37 -6.91
N ALA A 9 7.67 18.68 -6.60
CA ALA A 9 7.96 19.74 -7.55
C ALA A 9 9.43 19.73 -8.00
N GLN A 10 10.37 19.46 -7.08
CA GLN A 10 11.78 19.28 -7.43
C GLN A 10 11.98 18.09 -8.35
N LEU A 11 11.37 16.93 -8.08
CA LEU A 11 11.45 15.77 -8.98
C LEU A 11 10.93 16.11 -10.38
N VAL A 12 9.81 16.82 -10.50
CA VAL A 12 9.28 17.27 -11.80
C VAL A 12 10.25 18.22 -12.51
N ARG A 13 10.82 19.21 -11.80
CA ARG A 13 11.78 20.17 -12.38
C ARG A 13 13.04 19.50 -12.91
N HIS A 14 13.47 18.39 -12.30
CA HIS A 14 14.60 17.58 -12.75
C HIS A 14 14.22 16.52 -13.80
N GLY A 15 13.00 16.56 -14.35
CA GLY A 15 12.54 15.64 -15.39
C GLY A 15 12.09 14.27 -14.89
N HIS A 16 12.01 14.04 -13.57
CA HIS A 16 11.63 12.76 -12.97
C HIS A 16 10.10 12.60 -12.78
N LYS A 17 9.32 12.96 -13.80
CA LYS A 17 7.83 12.88 -13.75
C LYS A 17 7.33 11.47 -13.46
N ASP A 18 8.00 10.44 -13.99
CA ASP A 18 7.61 9.05 -13.75
C ASP A 18 7.80 8.61 -12.30
N ARG A 19 8.79 9.17 -11.60
CA ARG A 19 9.00 8.90 -10.16
C ARG A 19 7.86 9.47 -9.32
N VAL A 20 7.39 10.67 -9.67
CA VAL A 20 6.23 11.30 -9.02
C VAL A 20 4.98 10.48 -9.28
N ARG A 21 4.71 10.10 -10.54
CA ARG A 21 3.57 9.25 -10.89
C ARG A 21 3.61 7.91 -10.15
N PHE A 22 4.80 7.31 -10.02
CA PHE A 22 4.99 6.08 -9.25
C PHE A 22 4.65 6.29 -7.77
N LEU A 23 5.14 7.34 -7.12
CA LEU A 23 4.82 7.64 -5.72
C LEU A 23 3.32 7.91 -5.50
N GLU A 24 2.68 8.66 -6.40
CA GLU A 24 1.27 9.02 -6.25
C GLU A 24 0.30 7.87 -6.51
N SER A 25 0.62 6.97 -7.45
CA SER A 25 -0.36 6.00 -7.96
C SER A 25 0.16 4.56 -8.16
N GLY A 26 1.47 4.38 -8.32
CA GLY A 26 2.08 3.07 -8.59
C GLY A 26 2.47 2.30 -7.34
N LEU A 27 3.06 2.99 -6.37
CA LEU A 27 3.64 2.38 -5.17
C LEU A 27 2.56 1.73 -4.29
N ILE A 28 1.36 2.31 -4.22
CA ILE A 28 0.24 1.74 -3.44
C ILE A 28 -0.23 0.39 -3.97
N ARG A 29 -0.02 0.10 -5.26
CA ARG A 29 -0.34 -1.21 -5.86
C ARG A 29 0.72 -2.26 -5.56
N SER A 30 1.91 -1.82 -5.14
CA SER A 30 3.09 -2.67 -4.93
C SER A 30 3.37 -2.94 -3.45
N VAL A 31 2.63 -2.28 -2.54
CA VAL A 31 2.81 -2.39 -1.08
C VAL A 31 1.52 -2.93 -0.47
N LEU A 32 1.60 -4.11 0.15
CA LEU A 32 0.46 -4.73 0.84
C LEU A 32 0.06 -3.92 2.09
N PRO A 33 -1.20 -4.00 2.56
CA PRO A 33 -1.63 -3.30 3.77
C PRO A 33 -0.80 -3.64 5.01
N THR A 34 -0.38 -4.90 5.15
CA THR A 34 0.49 -5.37 6.25
C THR A 34 1.89 -4.76 6.16
N GLN A 35 2.45 -4.68 4.96
CA GLN A 35 3.74 -4.03 4.70
C GLN A 35 3.65 -2.53 4.95
N LEU A 36 2.56 -1.87 4.53
CA LEU A 36 2.31 -0.45 4.80
C LEU A 36 2.25 -0.16 6.31
N ALA A 37 1.59 -1.02 7.08
CA ALA A 37 1.53 -0.90 8.53
C ALA A 37 2.94 -1.00 9.16
N ARG A 38 3.77 -1.94 8.68
CA ARG A 38 5.16 -2.10 9.14
C ARG A 38 6.05 -0.92 8.75
N ILE A 39 5.90 -0.36 7.55
CA ILE A 39 6.59 0.86 7.14
C ILE A 39 6.26 2.00 8.13
N ARG A 40 4.98 2.19 8.48
CA ARG A 40 4.54 3.20 9.45
C ARG A 40 5.05 2.96 10.87
N GLN A 41 5.30 1.70 11.23
CA GLN A 41 5.94 1.32 12.49
C GLN A 41 7.47 1.48 12.47
N ASN A 42 8.00 2.04 11.38
CA ASN A 42 9.43 2.21 11.13
C ASN A 42 10.21 0.86 11.08
N ASP A 43 9.53 -0.24 10.74
CA ASP A 43 10.14 -1.56 10.61
C ASP A 43 10.84 -1.69 9.24
N LYS A 44 12.15 -1.44 9.22
CA LYS A 44 12.99 -1.58 8.01
C LYS A 44 13.13 -3.02 7.50
N THR A 45 12.78 -4.03 8.30
CA THR A 45 12.89 -5.43 7.84
C THR A 45 11.94 -5.75 6.68
N VAL A 46 10.86 -4.97 6.55
CA VAL A 46 9.89 -5.05 5.44
C VAL A 46 10.53 -4.84 4.06
N LEU A 47 11.67 -4.15 3.98
CA LEU A 47 12.38 -3.91 2.72
C LEU A 47 12.79 -5.22 2.01
N LYS A 48 13.01 -6.29 2.77
CA LYS A 48 13.34 -7.62 2.20
C LYS A 48 12.18 -8.24 1.43
N GLU A 49 10.96 -7.77 1.67
CA GLU A 49 9.72 -8.28 1.09
C GLU A 49 9.18 -7.37 -0.02
N LEU A 50 9.78 -6.18 -0.21
CA LEU A 50 9.33 -5.18 -1.16
C LEU A 50 10.22 -5.17 -2.40
N VAL A 51 9.60 -5.18 -3.58
CA VAL A 51 10.30 -4.94 -4.84
C VAL A 51 10.21 -3.44 -5.15
N LEU A 52 11.22 -2.69 -4.70
CA LEU A 52 11.27 -1.23 -4.87
C LEU A 52 12.27 -0.82 -5.95
N PRO A 53 12.01 0.28 -6.68
CA PRO A 53 13.02 0.87 -7.55
C PRO A 53 14.26 1.32 -6.78
N PRO A 54 15.46 1.25 -7.36
CA PRO A 54 16.72 1.58 -6.67
C PRO A 54 16.85 3.06 -6.28
N TRP A 55 16.05 3.94 -6.87
CA TRP A 55 16.02 5.36 -6.56
C TRP A 55 15.15 5.70 -5.34
N LEU A 56 14.34 4.75 -4.86
CA LEU A 56 13.40 5.00 -3.76
C LEU A 56 14.05 4.67 -2.43
N ASP A 57 14.46 5.71 -1.70
CA ASP A 57 15.02 5.57 -0.35
C ASP A 57 13.95 5.33 0.73
N TRP A 58 14.41 4.88 1.90
CA TRP A 58 13.55 4.60 3.05
C TRP A 58 12.81 5.83 3.54
N ASP A 59 13.45 6.99 3.59
CA ASP A 59 12.84 8.20 4.15
C ASP A 59 11.66 8.67 3.28
N THR A 60 11.82 8.56 1.95
CA THR A 60 10.76 8.81 0.97
C THR A 60 9.63 7.79 1.11
N LEU A 61 9.95 6.50 1.26
CA LEU A 61 8.96 5.44 1.47
C LEU A 61 8.19 5.62 2.78
N TYR A 62 8.91 5.99 3.85
CA TYR A 62 8.36 6.23 5.17
C TYR A 62 7.42 7.42 5.14
N GLU A 63 7.85 8.57 4.62
CA GLU A 63 7.00 9.76 4.51
C GLU A 63 5.78 9.51 3.61
N TRP A 64 5.98 8.83 2.47
CA TRP A 64 4.91 8.39 1.58
C TRP A 64 3.84 7.58 2.32
N SER A 65 4.26 6.67 3.21
CA SER A 65 3.35 5.77 3.91
C SER A 65 2.30 6.51 4.76
N PHE A 66 2.63 7.68 5.31
CA PHE A 66 1.68 8.49 6.10
C PHE A 66 0.77 9.36 5.23
N ARG A 67 1.17 9.63 3.98
CA ARG A 67 0.39 10.44 3.04
C ARG A 67 -0.62 9.62 2.26
N VAL A 68 -0.34 8.34 2.07
CA VAL A 68 -1.29 7.43 1.43
C VAL A 68 -2.43 7.11 2.37
N LYS A 69 -3.61 7.64 2.02
CA LYS A 69 -4.86 7.08 2.51
C LYS A 69 -5.00 5.69 1.88
N PRO A 70 -5.20 4.62 2.68
CA PRO A 70 -5.50 3.31 2.13
C PRO A 70 -6.61 3.49 1.10
N THR A 71 -6.37 3.09 -0.15
CA THR A 71 -7.36 3.20 -1.21
C THR A 71 -8.68 2.64 -0.67
N GLU A 72 -9.71 3.48 -0.66
CA GLU A 72 -11.03 3.13 -0.12
C GLU A 72 -11.62 1.91 -0.82
N SER A 73 -11.08 1.54 -1.97
CA SER A 73 -11.56 0.47 -2.84
C SER A 73 -11.31 -0.95 -2.33
N GLY A 74 -10.55 -1.20 -1.26
CA GLY A 74 -10.32 -2.57 -0.74
C GLY A 74 -9.92 -3.60 -1.82
N THR A 75 -10.10 -4.88 -1.53
CA THR A 75 -10.15 -5.96 -2.53
C THR A 75 -11.54 -6.58 -2.46
N GLU A 76 -12.13 -6.91 -3.61
CA GLU A 76 -13.46 -7.50 -3.65
C GLU A 76 -13.43 -8.90 -3.05
N CYS A 77 -14.24 -9.12 -2.02
CA CYS A 77 -14.41 -10.42 -1.39
C CYS A 77 -15.25 -11.34 -2.27
N ILE A 78 -14.73 -12.53 -2.58
CA ILE A 78 -15.40 -13.54 -3.41
C ILE A 78 -16.73 -14.05 -2.81
N LEU A 79 -16.93 -13.87 -1.50
CA LEU A 79 -18.11 -14.39 -0.80
C LEU A 79 -19.23 -13.37 -0.62
N CYS A 80 -18.91 -12.07 -0.58
CA CYS A 80 -19.93 -11.03 -0.36
C CYS A 80 -19.94 -9.93 -1.42
N ASN A 81 -19.03 -9.99 -2.40
CA ASN A 81 -18.84 -8.99 -3.46
C ASN A 81 -18.70 -7.56 -2.91
N LYS A 82 -18.24 -7.44 -1.66
CA LYS A 82 -17.91 -6.15 -1.03
C LYS A 82 -16.41 -5.98 -1.03
N ASN A 83 -16.00 -4.77 -1.30
CA ASN A 83 -14.62 -4.35 -1.11
C ASN A 83 -14.29 -4.30 0.37
N ALA A 84 -13.26 -5.05 0.78
CA ALA A 84 -12.78 -5.05 2.15
C ALA A 84 -11.26 -4.88 2.21
N ARG A 85 -10.79 -4.26 3.30
CA ARG A 85 -9.36 -3.97 3.51
C ARG A 85 -8.60 -5.10 4.21
N ARG A 86 -9.33 -5.99 4.88
CA ARG A 86 -8.79 -7.09 5.67
C ARG A 86 -9.50 -8.38 5.31
N GLY A 87 -8.71 -9.44 5.22
CA GLY A 87 -9.14 -10.74 4.73
C GLY A 87 -7.95 -11.65 4.51
N THR A 88 -8.24 -12.87 4.07
CA THR A 88 -7.24 -13.82 3.60
C THR A 88 -7.35 -14.00 2.10
N THR A 89 -6.26 -14.43 1.46
CA THR A 89 -6.28 -14.87 0.06
C THR A 89 -6.07 -16.37 0.03
N PHE A 90 -6.96 -17.10 -0.65
CA PHE A 90 -6.87 -18.55 -0.85
C PHE A 90 -7.06 -18.84 -2.34
N GLU A 91 -6.11 -19.54 -2.97
CA GLU A 91 -6.15 -19.82 -4.42
C GLU A 91 -6.42 -18.59 -5.30
N ASN A 92 -5.73 -17.47 -5.01
CA ASN A 92 -5.92 -16.17 -5.67
C ASN A 92 -7.32 -15.54 -5.52
N LYS A 93 -8.16 -16.05 -4.62
CA LYS A 93 -9.46 -15.47 -4.27
C LYS A 93 -9.36 -14.78 -2.92
N PHE A 94 -9.78 -13.53 -2.84
CA PHE A 94 -9.81 -12.76 -1.59
C PHE A 94 -11.10 -13.03 -0.82
N ILE A 95 -10.99 -13.29 0.48
CA ILE A 95 -12.12 -13.46 1.41
C ILE A 95 -11.95 -12.45 2.54
N CYS A 96 -12.92 -11.55 2.74
CA CYS A 96 -12.87 -10.58 3.81
C CYS A 96 -13.00 -11.22 5.20
N ASP A 97 -12.46 -10.56 6.23
CA ASP A 97 -12.51 -11.04 7.62
C ASP A 97 -13.94 -11.33 8.08
N GLU A 98 -14.91 -10.48 7.74
CA GLU A 98 -16.32 -10.70 8.10
C GLU A 98 -16.86 -12.03 7.57
N CYS A 99 -16.55 -12.36 6.31
CA CYS A 99 -16.96 -13.63 5.73
C CYS A 99 -16.19 -14.81 6.34
N LEU A 100 -14.91 -14.62 6.65
CA LEU A 100 -14.07 -15.59 7.35
C LEU A 100 -14.60 -15.93 8.75
N PHE A 101 -15.00 -14.92 9.52
CA PHE A 101 -15.60 -15.09 10.85
C PHE A 101 -16.92 -15.85 10.78
N LYS A 102 -17.77 -15.54 9.79
CA LYS A 102 -19.02 -16.28 9.56
C LYS A 102 -18.77 -17.76 9.27
N ILE A 103 -17.77 -18.08 8.43
CA ILE A 103 -17.41 -19.48 8.14
C ILE A 103 -16.90 -20.19 9.40
N ARG A 104 -16.04 -19.55 10.18
CA ARG A 104 -15.50 -20.14 11.43
C ARG A 104 -16.56 -20.31 12.51
N GLY A 105 -17.58 -19.46 12.53
CA GLY A 105 -18.70 -19.53 13.47
C GLY A 105 -19.84 -20.48 13.05
N MET A 106 -19.73 -21.20 11.94
CA MET A 106 -20.65 -22.28 11.55
C MET A 106 -20.25 -23.66 12.12
N GLN A 107 -19.43 -23.67 13.19
CA GLN A 107 -19.15 -24.86 14.00
C GLN A 107 -20.12 -24.94 15.19
#